data_AF-A0A3M1P3N4-F1
#
_entry.id   AF-A0A3M1P3N4-F1
#
_cell.length_a   1.000
_cell.length_b   1.000
_cell.length_c   1.000
_cell.angle_alpha   90.00
_cell.angle_beta   90.00
_cell.angle_gamma   90.00
#
_symmetry.space_group_name_H-M   'P 1'
#
loop_
_entity.id
_entity.type
_entity.pdbx_description
1 polymer ?
#
loop_
_entity_poly.entity_id
_entity_poly.type
_entity_poly.pdbx_seq_one_letter_code
_entity_poly.pdbx_strand_id
1 'polypeptide(L)'
;MTTGLVLVAAILVLGAVVATVGDRLGMKVGKARLSLFGLRPRQTATLITVMTGILISAMTFGILFAVDDQLRTGVFELEDVQQERDAALAELNQAQQEAAQVQRQRDRAEKQQQAAQRRLRRTNE
;
A
#
# COMPACT_ATOMS: atom_id res chain seq x y z
N MET A 1 -1.72 -10.43 12.34
CA MET A 1 -2.10 -9.84 13.65
C MET A 1 -0.86 -9.50 14.48
N THR A 2 0.09 -10.43 14.65
CA THR A 2 1.34 -10.21 15.41
C THR A 2 2.28 -9.19 14.77
N THR A 3 2.45 -9.20 13.44
CA THR A 3 3.35 -8.27 12.72
C THR A 3 2.95 -6.80 12.87
N GLY A 4 1.64 -6.50 12.77
CA GLY A 4 1.13 -5.14 12.94
C GLY A 4 1.35 -4.60 14.36
N LEU A 5 1.21 -5.45 15.38
CA LEU A 5 1.40 -5.05 16.77
C LEU A 5 2.89 -4.79 17.09
N VAL A 6 3.80 -5.58 16.50
CA VAL A 6 5.24 -5.35 16.59
C VAL A 6 5.65 -4.05 15.88
N LEU A 7 5.07 -3.75 14.72
CA LEU A 7 5.30 -2.49 14.00
C LEU A 7 4.84 -1.29 14.81
N VAL A 8 3.64 -1.34 15.38
CA VAL A 8 3.12 -0.29 16.26
C VAL A 8 4.02 -0.09 17.47
N ALA A 9 4.48 -1.18 18.12
CA ALA A 9 5.41 -1.09 19.25
C ALA A 9 6.75 -0.46 18.84
N ALA A 10 7.31 -0.85 17.69
CA ALA A 10 8.54 -0.29 17.16
C ALA A 10 8.42 1.21 16.86
N ILE A 11 7.30 1.65 16.26
CA ILE A 11 7.02 3.05 15.96
C ILE A 11 6.87 3.86 17.26
N LEU A 12 6.19 3.34 18.28
CA LEU A 12 6.06 4.01 19.58
C LEU A 12 7.40 4.20 20.27
N VAL A 13 8.27 3.18 20.24
CA VAL A 13 9.62 3.27 20.79
C VAL A 13 10.46 4.28 20.01
N LEU A 14 10.43 4.23 18.68
CA LEU A 14 11.11 5.20 17.82
C LEU A 14 10.63 6.63 18.08
N GLY A 15 9.32 6.84 18.16
CA GLY A 15 8.71 8.14 18.45
C GLY A 15 9.13 8.70 19.82
N ALA A 16 9.23 7.85 20.84
CA ALA A 16 9.69 8.25 22.18
C ALA A 16 11.17 8.70 22.19
N VAL A 17 12.04 7.96 21.49
CA VAL A 17 13.46 8.32 21.32
C VAL A 17 13.59 9.64 20.57
N VAL A 18 12.84 9.78 19.49
CA VAL A 18 12.80 10.98 18.66
C VAL A 18 12.34 12.21 19.45
N ALA A 19 11.24 12.10 20.21
CA ALA A 19 10.69 13.21 20.98
C ALA A 19 11.66 13.70 22.07
N THR A 20 12.35 12.78 22.75
CA THR A 20 13.34 13.13 23.78
C THR A 20 14.59 13.79 23.21
N VAL A 21 15.03 13.39 22.01
CA VAL A 21 16.14 14.05 21.31
C VAL A 21 15.73 15.44 20.82
N GLY A 22 14.52 15.58 20.26
CA GLY A 22 13.98 16.86 19.79
C GLY A 22 13.84 17.91 20.90
N ASP A 23 13.34 17.52 22.08
CA ASP A 23 13.18 18.43 23.22
C ASP A 23 14.52 18.98 23.74
N ARG A 24 15.55 18.12 23.79
CA ARG A 24 16.90 18.54 24.19
C ARG A 24 17.56 19.48 23.19
N LEU A 25 17.34 19.26 21.90
CA LEU A 25 17.81 20.16 20.84
C LEU A 25 17.09 21.52 20.92
N GLY A 26 15.77 21.51 21.06
CA GLY A 26 14.95 22.72 21.20
C GLY A 26 15.38 23.59 22.38
N MET A 27 15.59 23.00 23.56
CA MET A 27 16.04 23.74 24.76
C MET A 27 17.43 24.36 24.60
N LYS A 28 18.39 23.64 24.00
CA LYS A 28 19.75 24.15 23.80
C LYS A 28 19.76 25.32 22.83
N VAL A 29 19.05 25.20 21.72
CA VAL A 29 18.93 26.26 20.72
C VAL A 29 18.19 27.47 21.30
N GLY A 30 17.13 27.25 22.08
CA GLY A 30 16.38 28.32 22.74
C GLY A 30 17.21 29.11 23.76
N LYS A 31 18.09 28.44 24.52
CA LYS A 31 18.99 29.10 25.49
C LYS A 31 20.17 29.84 24.84
N ALA A 32 20.62 29.37 23.67
CA ALA A 32 21.78 29.95 22.99
C ALA A 32 21.53 31.36 22.41
N ARG A 33 20.28 31.85 22.41
CA ARG A 33 19.87 33.17 21.85
C ARG A 33 20.46 33.42 20.45
N LEU A 34 20.49 32.37 19.63
CA LEU A 34 21.02 32.44 18.27
C LEU A 34 20.22 33.44 17.44
N SER A 35 20.92 34.20 16.61
CA SER A 35 20.34 35.06 15.57
C SER A 35 20.73 34.49 14.22
N LEU A 36 19.75 34.13 13.40
CA LEU A 36 19.94 33.81 11.99
C LEU A 36 19.37 34.97 11.17
N PHE A 37 20.11 35.44 10.17
CA PHE A 37 19.62 36.43 9.20
C PHE A 37 19.03 37.73 9.83
N GLY A 38 19.54 38.15 10.99
CA GLY A 38 19.07 39.37 11.67
C GLY A 38 17.72 39.24 12.39
N LEU A 39 17.17 38.03 12.50
CA LEU A 39 15.92 37.77 13.23
C LEU A 39 16.11 37.92 14.74
N ARG A 40 15.04 38.35 15.43
CA ARG A 40 15.04 38.41 16.90
C ARG A 40 15.24 36.99 17.45
N PRO A 41 16.07 36.78 18.49
CA PRO A 41 16.45 35.44 18.98
C PRO A 41 15.27 34.48 19.27
N ARG A 42 14.12 35.02 19.68
CA ARG A 42 12.89 34.23 19.88
C ARG A 42 12.35 33.64 18.57
N GLN A 43 12.36 34.40 17.49
CA GLN A 43 11.90 33.94 16.17
C GLN A 43 12.87 32.93 15.56
N THR A 44 14.18 33.16 15.70
CA THR A 44 15.22 32.22 15.29
C THR A 44 15.06 30.87 16.00
N ALA A 45 14.85 30.87 17.31
CA ALA A 45 14.65 29.65 18.08
C ALA A 45 13.41 28.87 17.60
N THR A 46 12.30 29.56 17.34
CA THR A 46 11.09 28.92 16.78
C THR A 46 11.35 28.30 15.41
N LEU A 47 12.01 29.05 14.51
CA LEU A 47 12.32 28.55 13.16
C LEU A 47 13.22 27.30 13.21
N ILE A 48 14.28 27.34 14.01
CA ILE A 48 15.19 26.19 14.16
C ILE A 48 14.44 25.00 14.77
N THR A 49 13.54 25.22 15.73
CA THR A 49 12.74 24.14 16.33
C THR A 49 11.82 23.48 15.30
N VAL A 50 11.13 24.26 14.46
CA VAL A 50 10.29 23.72 13.38
C VAL A 50 11.14 22.96 12.37
N MET A 51 12.27 23.52 11.94
CA MET A 51 13.19 22.84 11.01
C MET A 51 13.75 21.55 11.60
N THR A 52 14.07 21.53 12.89
CA THR A 52 14.53 20.33 13.59
C THR A 52 13.41 19.28 13.64
N GLY A 53 12.17 19.70 13.91
CA GLY A 53 11.00 18.80 13.87
C GLY A 53 10.76 18.20 12.48
N ILE A 54 10.88 19.00 11.42
CA ILE A 54 10.78 18.53 10.03
C ILE A 54 11.90 17.53 9.73
N LEU A 55 13.15 17.85 10.09
CA LEU A 55 14.29 16.97 9.85
C LEU A 55 14.15 15.62 10.56
N ILE A 56 13.72 15.66 11.83
CA ILE A 56 13.45 14.48 12.63
C ILE A 56 12.35 13.60 12.02
N SER A 57 11.23 14.19 11.64
CA SER A 57 10.12 13.47 10.99
C SER A 57 10.55 12.90 9.65
N ALA A 58 11.30 13.67 8.84
CA ALA A 58 11.84 13.21 7.57
C ALA A 58 12.81 12.04 7.74
N MET A 59 13.67 12.05 8.77
CA MET A 59 14.54 10.91 9.11
C MET A 59 13.73 9.68 9.54
N THR A 60 12.68 9.89 10.35
CA THR A 60 11.82 8.80 10.83
C THR A 60 11.10 8.12 9.67
N PHE A 61 10.43 8.91 8.81
CA PHE A 61 9.80 8.40 7.59
C PHE A 61 10.82 7.81 6.62
N GLY A 62 12.00 8.42 6.48
CA GLY A 62 13.07 7.90 5.63
C GLY A 62 13.54 6.50 6.06
N ILE A 63 13.75 6.27 7.36
CA ILE A 63 14.07 4.94 7.89
C ILE A 63 12.90 3.97 7.65
N LEU A 64 11.68 4.41 7.92
CA LEU A 64 10.50 3.56 7.77
C LEU A 64 10.30 3.11 6.30
N PHE A 65 10.45 4.02 5.34
CA PHE A 65 10.39 3.69 3.91
C PHE A 65 11.59 2.87 3.41
N ALA A 66 12.74 2.96 4.07
CA ALA A 66 13.92 2.14 3.73
C ALA A 66 13.79 0.69 4.20
N VAL A 67 12.98 0.44 5.24
CA VAL A 67 12.81 -0.89 5.85
C VAL A 67 11.50 -1.57 5.40
N ASP A 68 10.47 -0.79 5.07
CA ASP A 68 9.13 -1.29 4.76
C ASP A 68 8.72 -1.00 3.30
N ASP A 69 8.92 -1.99 2.43
CA ASP A 69 8.50 -1.94 1.02
C ASP A 69 6.97 -1.79 0.89
N GLN A 70 6.19 -2.39 1.79
CA GLN A 70 4.73 -2.33 1.74
C GLN A 70 4.23 -0.92 2.05
N LEU A 71 4.88 -0.22 2.97
CA LEU A 71 4.59 1.18 3.24
C LEU A 71 4.96 2.07 2.05
N ARG A 72 6.10 1.80 1.38
CA ARG A 72 6.51 2.56 0.19
C ARG A 72 5.50 2.39 -0.94
N THR A 73 5.15 1.16 -1.28
CA THR A 73 4.13 0.88 -2.32
C THR A 73 2.77 1.46 -1.91
N GLY A 74 2.38 1.34 -0.63
CA GLY A 74 1.11 1.90 -0.14
C GLY A 74 1.03 3.44 -0.14
N VAL A 75 2.16 4.15 -0.07
CA VAL A 75 2.19 5.63 -0.09
C VAL A 75 2.39 6.18 -1.50
N PHE A 76 3.18 5.52 -2.34
CA PHE A 76 3.59 6.06 -3.65
C PHE A 76 2.94 5.39 -4.86
N GLU A 77 2.50 4.13 -4.74
CA GLU A 77 2.08 3.29 -5.88
C GLU A 77 0.66 2.72 -5.68
N LEU A 78 -0.08 3.23 -4.70
CA LEU A 78 -1.36 2.66 -4.30
C LEU A 78 -2.41 2.68 -5.43
N GLU A 79 -2.39 3.73 -6.25
CA GLU A 79 -3.27 3.84 -7.42
C GLU A 79 -2.96 2.75 -8.45
N ASP A 80 -1.68 2.53 -8.75
CA ASP A 80 -1.24 1.53 -9.74
C ASP A 80 -1.60 0.12 -9.28
N VAL A 81 -1.37 -0.19 -7.98
CA VAL A 81 -1.74 -1.47 -7.38
C VAL A 81 -3.25 -1.71 -7.41
N GLN A 82 -4.06 -0.67 -7.19
CA GLN A 82 -5.52 -0.77 -7.31
C GLN A 82 -5.96 -0.99 -8.76
N GLN A 83 -5.33 -0.30 -9.71
CA GLN A 83 -5.63 -0.45 -11.12
C GLN A 83 -5.31 -1.87 -11.63
N GLU A 84 -4.16 -2.43 -11.24
CA GLU A 84 -3.78 -3.80 -11.58
C GLU A 84 -4.74 -4.82 -10.97
N ARG A 85 -5.16 -4.61 -9.71
CA ARG A 85 -6.18 -5.43 -9.06
C ARG A 85 -7.51 -5.40 -9.82
N ASP A 86 -7.98 -4.22 -10.19
CA ASP A 86 -9.28 -4.07 -10.86
C ASP A 86 -9.24 -4.63 -12.28
N ALA A 87 -8.11 -4.48 -12.99
CA ALA A 87 -7.87 -5.14 -14.27
C ALA A 87 -7.87 -6.68 -14.13
N ALA A 88 -7.20 -7.23 -13.13
CA ALA A 88 -7.18 -8.65 -12.86
C ALA A 88 -8.59 -9.19 -12.52
N LEU A 89 -9.40 -8.43 -11.80
CA LEU A 89 -10.80 -8.79 -11.53
C LEU A 89 -11.66 -8.76 -12.79
N ALA A 90 -11.45 -7.79 -13.68
CA ALA A 90 -12.15 -7.73 -14.96
C ALA A 90 -11.79 -8.94 -15.84
N GLU A 91 -10.51 -9.30 -15.93
CA GLU A 91 -10.03 -10.47 -16.66
C GLU A 91 -10.58 -11.77 -16.08
N LEU A 92 -10.58 -11.90 -14.74
CA LEU A 92 -11.16 -13.06 -14.06
C LEU A 92 -12.65 -13.23 -14.38
N ASN A 93 -13.42 -12.13 -14.37
CA ASN A 93 -14.84 -12.16 -14.71
C ASN A 93 -15.06 -12.56 -16.18
N GLN A 94 -14.23 -12.04 -17.09
CA GLN A 94 -14.31 -12.41 -18.51
C GLN A 94 -14.00 -13.90 -18.71
N ALA A 95 -12.92 -14.40 -18.13
CA ALA A 95 -12.55 -15.80 -18.21
C ALA A 95 -13.65 -16.74 -17.66
N GLN A 96 -14.31 -16.35 -16.58
CA GLN A 96 -15.46 -17.10 -16.04
C GLN A 96 -16.65 -17.12 -17.00
N GLN A 97 -16.95 -15.99 -17.67
CA GLN A 97 -18.03 -15.93 -18.66
C GLN A 97 -17.73 -16.79 -19.88
N GLU A 98 -16.50 -16.76 -20.38
CA GLU A 98 -16.04 -17.59 -21.50
C GLU A 98 -16.10 -19.07 -21.14
N ALA A 99 -15.61 -19.45 -19.96
CA ALA A 99 -15.73 -20.82 -19.45
C ALA A 99 -17.20 -21.29 -19.39
N ALA A 100 -18.11 -20.44 -18.90
CA ALA A 100 -19.54 -20.75 -18.87
C ALA A 100 -20.16 -20.85 -20.28
N GLN A 101 -19.68 -20.09 -21.27
CA GLN A 101 -20.11 -20.24 -22.66
C GLN A 101 -19.62 -21.54 -23.28
N VAL A 102 -18.33 -21.85 -23.11
CA VAL A 102 -17.72 -23.09 -23.62
C VAL A 102 -18.42 -24.31 -23.02
N GLN A 103 -18.73 -24.28 -21.72
CA GLN A 103 -19.48 -25.36 -21.07
C GLN A 103 -20.86 -25.55 -21.71
N ARG A 104 -21.61 -24.47 -21.95
CA ARG A 104 -22.92 -24.54 -22.63
C ARG A 104 -22.82 -25.07 -24.05
N GLN A 105 -21.75 -24.74 -24.78
CA GLN A 105 -21.52 -25.28 -26.12
C GLN A 105 -21.21 -26.78 -26.09
N ARG A 106 -20.39 -27.23 -25.14
CA ARG A 106 -20.13 -28.65 -24.91
C ARG A 106 -21.41 -29.42 -24.61
N ASP A 107 -22.23 -28.94 -23.68
CA ASP A 107 -23.50 -29.59 -23.33
C ASP A 107 -24.45 -29.68 -24.53
N ARG A 108 -24.47 -28.66 -25.41
CA ARG A 108 -25.26 -28.67 -26.65
C ARG A 108 -24.72 -29.68 -27.66
N ALA A 109 -23.40 -29.71 -27.87
CA ALA A 109 -22.75 -30.63 -28.78
C ALA A 109 -22.95 -32.09 -28.34
N GLU A 110 -22.85 -32.38 -27.03
CA GLU A 110 -23.14 -33.69 -26.47
C GLU A 110 -24.60 -34.10 -26.70
N LYS A 111 -25.57 -33.21 -26.45
CA LYS A 111 -26.98 -33.46 -26.76
C LYS A 111 -27.22 -33.74 -28.24
N GLN A 112 -26.56 -32.99 -29.13
CA GLN A 112 -26.66 -33.21 -30.57
C GLN A 112 -26.05 -34.55 -31.00
N GLN A 113 -24.88 -34.92 -30.48
CA GLN A 113 -24.27 -36.22 -30.73
C GLN A 113 -25.17 -37.36 -30.26
N GLN A 114 -25.72 -37.28 -29.05
CA GLN A 114 -26.65 -38.27 -28.52
C GLN A 114 -27.90 -38.39 -29.39
N ALA A 115 -28.46 -37.26 -29.85
CA ALA A 115 -29.62 -37.26 -30.74
C ALA A 115 -29.30 -37.89 -32.11
N ALA A 116 -28.13 -37.60 -32.69
CA ALA A 116 -27.68 -38.19 -33.94
C ALA A 116 -27.46 -39.71 -33.81
N GLN A 117 -26.82 -40.16 -32.73
CA GLN A 117 -26.66 -41.60 -32.43
C GLN A 117 -28.00 -42.31 -32.28
N ARG A 118 -28.97 -41.71 -31.57
CA ARG A 118 -30.33 -42.26 -31.45
C ARG A 118 -31.04 -42.36 -32.80
N ARG A 119 -30.88 -41.38 -33.69
CA ARG A 119 -31.44 -41.41 -35.04
C ARG A 119 -30.83 -42.54 -35.87
N LEU A 120 -29.50 -42.66 -35.88
CA LEU A 120 -28.80 -43.75 -36.59
C LEU A 120 -29.27 -45.13 -36.13
N ARG A 121 -29.45 -45.34 -34.81
CA ARG A 121 -29.98 -46.61 -34.28
C ARG A 121 -31.40 -46.91 -34.77
N ARG A 122 -32.27 -45.90 -34.88
CA ARG A 122 -33.64 -46.08 -35.38
C ARG A 122 -33.72 -46.33 -36.89
N THR A 123 -32.73 -45.91 -37.67
CA THR A 123 -32.73 -46.13 -39.13
C THR A 123 -32.14 -47.49 -39.50
N ASN A 124 -31.39 -48.12 -38.59
CA ASN A 124 -30.79 -49.45 -38.77
C ASN A 124 -31.64 -50.59 -38.20
N GLU A 125 -32.81 -50.29 -37.61
CA GLU A 125 -33.88 -51.26 -37.29
C GLU A 125 -34.96 -51.20 -38.36
#